data_AF-A0A1J8PMF3-F1
#
_entry.id   AF-A0A1J8PMF3-F1
#
_cell.length_a   1.000
_cell.length_b   1.000
_cell.length_c   1.000
_cell.angle_alpha   90.00
_cell.angle_beta   90.00
_cell.angle_gamma   90.00
#
_symmetry.space_group_name_H-M   'P 1'
#
loop_
_entity.id
_entity.type
_entity.pdbx_description
1 polymer ?
#
loop_
_entity_poly.entity_id
_entity_poly.type
_entity_poly.pdbx_seq_one_letter_code
_entity_poly.pdbx_strand_id
1 'polypeptide(L)'
;MILLPGDDYTSAETFVSGGSAEALNMVLNPDGTTTNLIMDVHKYLDYDNSGTNTACVTNNIEDAWYPLTTWLRANGRQALNTETGGGNVDSCVGYISQQIGYQAANSD
;
A
#
# COMPACT_ATOMS: atom_id res chain seq x y z
N MET A 1 -9.50 10.24 -11.30
CA MET A 1 -8.45 9.70 -10.42
C MET A 1 -7.25 9.40 -11.27
N ILE A 2 -6.06 9.80 -10.81
CA ILE A 2 -4.75 9.43 -11.36
C ILE A 2 -3.98 8.75 -10.24
N LEU A 3 -3.41 7.59 -10.53
CA LEU A 3 -2.61 6.82 -9.60
C LEU A 3 -1.13 7.20 -9.77
N LEU A 4 -0.43 7.39 -8.65
CA LEU A 4 0.95 7.84 -8.59
C LEU A 4 1.85 6.71 -8.05
N PRO A 5 2.47 5.90 -8.93
CA PRO A 5 3.37 4.84 -8.51
C PRO A 5 4.73 5.39 -8.08
N GLY A 6 5.25 4.83 -6.98
CA GLY A 6 6.60 5.08 -6.46
C GLY A 6 7.67 4.12 -6.99
N ASP A 7 8.82 4.09 -6.31
CA ASP A 7 9.92 3.15 -6.55
C ASP A 7 9.66 1.78 -5.89
N ASP A 8 10.62 0.86 -5.99
CA ASP A 8 10.62 -0.46 -5.33
C ASP A 8 9.32 -1.26 -5.58
N TYR A 9 8.93 -1.31 -6.87
CA TYR A 9 7.68 -1.94 -7.31
C TYR A 9 6.44 -1.39 -6.61
N THR A 10 6.49 -0.14 -6.14
CA THR A 10 5.45 0.52 -5.34
C THR A 10 5.13 -0.18 -4.02
N SER A 11 6.09 -0.90 -3.44
CA SER A 11 5.91 -1.61 -2.17
C SER A 11 5.38 -0.68 -1.07
N ALA A 12 4.22 -1.01 -0.51
CA ALA A 12 3.60 -0.23 0.57
C ALA A 12 4.51 -0.09 1.81
N GLU A 13 5.44 -1.02 2.03
CA GLU A 13 6.39 -1.04 3.15
C GLU A 13 7.47 0.04 3.02
N THR A 14 7.99 0.22 1.81
CA THR A 14 9.08 1.17 1.54
C THR A 14 8.58 2.48 0.94
N PHE A 15 7.28 2.61 0.66
CA PHE A 15 6.71 3.80 0.03
C PHE A 15 7.04 5.11 0.77
N VAL A 16 6.97 5.08 2.11
CA VAL A 16 7.32 6.23 2.96
C VAL A 16 8.83 6.29 3.22
N SER A 17 9.42 5.20 3.73
CA SER A 17 10.82 5.17 4.17
C SER A 17 11.82 5.29 3.01
N GLY A 18 11.45 4.84 1.82
CA GLY A 18 12.21 4.98 0.57
C GLY A 18 12.03 6.34 -0.12
N GLY A 19 11.21 7.24 0.43
CA GLY A 19 11.06 8.63 -0.04
C GLY A 19 10.08 8.84 -1.20
N SER A 20 9.44 7.79 -1.72
CA SER A 20 8.43 7.91 -2.77
C SER A 20 7.26 8.79 -2.34
N ALA A 21 6.79 8.62 -1.09
CA ALA A 21 5.67 9.39 -0.54
C ALA A 21 5.95 10.90 -0.53
N GLU A 22 7.11 11.32 -0.04
CA GLU A 22 7.51 12.74 0.01
C GLU A 22 7.70 13.32 -1.40
N ALA A 23 8.36 12.57 -2.30
CA ALA A 23 8.57 13.01 -3.67
C ALA A 23 7.23 13.21 -4.42
N LEU A 24 6.33 12.23 -4.31
CA LEU A 24 5.01 12.26 -4.95
C LEU A 24 4.04 13.23 -4.25
N ASN A 25 4.33 13.65 -3.01
CA ASN A 25 3.56 14.69 -2.34
C ASN A 25 3.71 16.07 -3.00
N MET A 26 4.77 16.27 -3.77
CA MET A 26 5.00 17.51 -4.53
C MET A 26 4.31 17.53 -5.90
N VAL A 27 3.67 16.43 -6.33
CA VAL A 27 2.94 16.37 -7.59
C VAL A 27 1.58 17.04 -7.42
N LEU A 28 1.36 18.11 -8.19
CA LEU A 28 0.14 18.91 -8.14
C LEU A 28 -0.55 18.93 -9.51
N ASN A 29 -1.87 19.08 -9.47
CA ASN A 29 -2.66 19.49 -10.62
C ASN A 29 -2.25 20.91 -11.07
N PRO A 30 -2.58 21.34 -12.31
CA PRO A 30 -2.27 22.68 -12.79
C PRO A 30 -2.84 23.83 -11.94
N ASP A 31 -3.92 23.57 -11.18
CA ASP A 31 -4.52 24.52 -10.25
C ASP A 31 -3.87 24.53 -8.85
N GLY A 32 -2.80 23.76 -8.66
CA GLY A 32 -2.06 23.64 -7.40
C GLY A 32 -2.67 22.66 -6.39
N THR A 33 -3.76 21.96 -6.74
CA THR A 33 -4.39 20.97 -5.84
C THR A 33 -3.82 19.57 -6.00
N THR A 34 -4.10 18.67 -5.05
CA THR A 34 -3.86 17.22 -5.15
C THR A 34 -5.14 16.42 -5.42
N THR A 35 -6.23 17.11 -5.78
CA THR A 35 -7.54 16.51 -5.99
C THR A 35 -7.45 15.33 -6.96
N ASN A 36 -7.95 14.16 -6.54
CA ASN A 36 -7.94 12.92 -7.33
C ASN A 36 -6.55 12.37 -7.70
N LEU A 37 -5.47 12.83 -7.06
CA LEU A 37 -4.12 12.26 -7.17
C LEU A 37 -3.86 11.31 -5.99
N ILE A 38 -3.87 10.01 -6.26
CA ILE A 38 -3.89 8.94 -5.25
C ILE A 38 -2.58 8.17 -5.35
N MET A 39 -1.97 7.85 -4.21
CA MET A 39 -0.74 7.05 -4.18
C MET A 39 -1.05 5.63 -4.66
N ASP A 40 -0.25 5.10 -5.58
CA ASP A 40 -0.37 3.73 -6.06
C ASP A 40 0.61 2.84 -5.29
N VAL A 41 0.11 1.80 -4.63
CA VAL A 41 0.94 0.89 -3.85
C VAL A 41 0.57 -0.57 -4.10
N HIS A 42 1.56 -1.44 -4.05
CA HIS A 42 1.42 -2.89 -4.16
C HIS A 42 1.89 -3.56 -2.86
N LYS A 43 1.31 -4.71 -2.53
CA LYS A 43 1.87 -5.59 -1.48
C LYS A 43 1.41 -7.04 -1.60
N TYR A 44 2.37 -7.96 -1.64
CA TYR A 44 2.12 -9.40 -1.56
C TYR A 44 2.42 -9.92 -0.15
N LEU A 45 1.96 -11.13 0.14
CA LEU A 45 1.96 -11.72 1.49
C LEU A 45 2.99 -12.85 1.64
N ASP A 46 3.71 -13.18 0.57
CA ASP A 46 4.82 -14.14 0.60
C ASP A 46 6.11 -13.52 1.13
N TYR A 47 7.07 -14.38 1.49
CA TYR A 47 8.22 -14.00 2.32
C TYR A 47 9.17 -12.97 1.68
N ASP A 48 9.14 -12.81 0.37
CA ASP A 48 9.96 -11.86 -0.39
C ASP A 48 9.13 -10.80 -1.13
N ASN A 49 7.82 -10.67 -0.80
CA ASN A 49 6.91 -9.69 -1.39
C ASN A 49 6.79 -9.77 -2.92
N SER A 50 7.16 -10.90 -3.53
CA SER A 50 7.18 -11.07 -4.99
C SER A 50 5.85 -11.52 -5.57
N GLY A 51 4.96 -12.10 -4.75
CA GLY A 51 3.73 -12.73 -5.23
C GLY A 51 3.97 -14.02 -6.02
N THR A 52 5.16 -14.62 -5.91
CA THR A 52 5.52 -15.83 -6.68
C THR A 52 5.45 -17.11 -5.86
N ASN A 53 5.29 -17.01 -4.54
CA ASN A 53 5.20 -18.16 -3.65
C ASN A 53 3.76 -18.44 -3.21
N THR A 54 3.41 -19.73 -3.11
CA THR A 54 2.03 -20.14 -2.78
C THR A 54 1.64 -19.79 -1.34
N ALA A 55 2.58 -19.90 -0.39
CA ALA A 55 2.30 -19.70 1.02
C ALA A 55 2.46 -18.23 1.43
N CYS A 56 1.46 -17.69 2.13
CA CYS A 56 1.55 -16.41 2.81
C CYS A 56 2.19 -16.57 4.18
N VAL A 57 2.98 -15.58 4.60
CA VAL A 57 3.69 -15.57 5.90
C VAL A 57 3.38 -14.33 6.74
N THR A 58 2.67 -13.35 6.18
CA THR A 58 2.37 -12.07 6.85
C THR A 58 1.06 -11.45 6.36
N ASN A 59 0.47 -10.56 7.17
CA ASN A 59 -0.66 -9.69 6.80
C ASN A 59 -0.21 -8.26 6.43
N ASN A 60 1.10 -7.97 6.52
CA ASN A 60 1.73 -6.68 6.23
C ASN A 60 1.26 -5.48 7.10
N ILE A 61 0.54 -5.70 8.20
CA ILE A 61 -0.05 -4.59 8.96
C ILE A 61 1.03 -3.74 9.62
N GLU A 62 1.89 -4.35 10.44
CA GLU A 62 2.86 -3.64 11.27
C GLU A 62 3.96 -2.97 10.43
N ASP A 63 4.42 -3.64 9.38
CA ASP A 63 5.58 -3.21 8.61
C ASP A 63 5.20 -2.32 7.41
N ALA A 64 3.99 -2.44 6.86
CA ALA A 64 3.58 -1.68 5.66
C ALA A 64 2.35 -0.80 5.89
N TRP A 65 1.21 -1.39 6.26
CA TRP A 65 -0.06 -0.65 6.27
C TRP A 65 -0.16 0.35 7.40
N TYR A 66 0.37 0.04 8.58
CA TYR A 66 0.37 0.97 9.72
C TYR A 66 1.24 2.22 9.47
N PRO A 67 2.51 2.10 9.05
CA PRO A 67 3.32 3.26 8.66
C PRO A 67 2.70 4.07 7.52
N LEU A 68 2.21 3.40 6.47
CA LEU A 68 1.61 4.06 5.32
C LEU A 68 0.34 4.84 5.70
N THR A 69 -0.62 4.21 6.38
CA THR A 69 -1.87 4.87 6.78
C THR A 69 -1.63 6.02 7.76
N THR A 70 -0.62 5.91 8.63
CA THR A 70 -0.19 7.01 9.51
C THR A 70 0.28 8.20 8.69
N TRP A 71 1.15 7.98 7.68
CA TRP A 71 1.65 9.05 6.82
C TRP A 71 0.54 9.67 5.96
N LEU A 72 -0.34 8.85 5.38
CA LEU A 72 -1.45 9.30 4.54
C LEU A 72 -2.37 10.26 5.30
N ARG A 73 -2.77 9.90 6.53
CA ARG A 73 -3.59 10.77 7.39
C ARG A 73 -2.89 12.07 7.74
N ALA A 74 -1.62 12.00 8.13
CA ALA A 74 -0.85 13.18 8.50
C ALA A 74 -0.72 14.19 7.35
N ASN A 75 -0.76 13.71 6.09
CA ASN A 75 -0.59 14.53 4.89
C ASN A 75 -1.89 14.78 4.12
N GLY A 76 -3.05 14.30 4.61
CA GLY A 76 -4.33 14.44 3.91
C GLY A 76 -4.31 13.79 2.52
N ARG A 77 -3.64 12.64 2.40
CA ARG A 77 -3.49 11.87 1.15
C ARG A 77 -4.21 10.53 1.26
N GLN A 78 -4.49 9.94 0.11
CA GLN A 78 -5.08 8.60 -0.01
C GLN A 78 -4.15 7.71 -0.85
N ALA A 79 -4.25 6.41 -0.63
CA ALA A 79 -3.60 5.40 -1.46
C ALA A 79 -4.61 4.36 -1.94
N LEU A 80 -4.30 3.70 -3.06
CA LEU A 80 -5.01 2.54 -3.55
C LEU A 80 -4.03 1.37 -3.64
N ASN A 81 -4.39 0.25 -3.02
CA ASN A 81 -3.67 -1.01 -3.16
C ASN A 81 -4.10 -1.71 -4.45
N THR A 82 -3.38 -1.52 -5.54
CA THR A 82 -3.79 -2.00 -6.88
C THR A 82 -3.31 -3.41 -7.20
N GLU A 83 -2.30 -3.90 -6.48
CA GLU A 83 -1.86 -5.30 -6.56
C GLU A 83 -1.64 -5.91 -5.18
N THR A 84 -2.33 -7.04 -4.94
CA THR A 84 -2.11 -7.88 -3.75
C THR A 84 -2.63 -9.28 -4.01
N GLY A 85 -2.08 -10.27 -3.33
CA GLY A 85 -2.54 -11.65 -3.49
C GLY A 85 -1.71 -12.69 -2.76
N GLY A 86 -2.13 -13.94 -2.92
CA GLY A 86 -1.49 -15.13 -2.37
C GLY A 86 -2.10 -16.40 -2.95
N GLY A 87 -1.53 -17.56 -2.64
CA GLY A 87 -2.05 -18.84 -3.10
C GLY A 87 -3.40 -19.22 -2.46
N ASN A 88 -4.10 -20.17 -3.07
CA ASN A 88 -5.34 -20.74 -2.50
C ASN A 88 -5.02 -21.80 -1.44
N VAL A 89 -4.48 -21.38 -0.30
CA VAL A 89 -4.05 -22.21 0.84
C VAL A 89 -4.44 -21.55 2.17
N ASP A 90 -4.57 -22.35 3.23
CA ASP A 90 -5.06 -21.90 4.54
C ASP A 90 -4.28 -20.72 5.13
N SER A 91 -2.95 -20.67 4.93
CA SER A 91 -2.14 -19.56 5.44
C SER A 91 -2.57 -18.22 4.84
N CYS A 92 -2.87 -18.19 3.55
CA CYS A 92 -3.29 -16.98 2.85
C CYS A 92 -4.69 -16.53 3.22
N VAL A 93 -5.64 -17.46 3.41
CA VAL A 93 -7.02 -17.11 3.81
C VAL A 93 -7.02 -16.30 5.11
N GLY A 94 -6.23 -16.73 6.10
CA GLY A 94 -6.08 -16.01 7.36
C GLY A 94 -5.45 -14.63 7.21
N TYR A 95 -4.26 -14.56 6.60
CA TYR A 95 -3.50 -13.31 6.51
C TYR A 95 -4.16 -12.27 5.58
N ILE A 96 -4.73 -12.68 4.45
CA ILE A 96 -5.39 -11.73 3.53
C ILE A 96 -6.66 -11.14 4.16
N SER A 97 -7.40 -11.93 4.95
CA SER A 97 -8.58 -11.44 5.67
C SER A 97 -8.20 -10.38 6.71
N GLN A 98 -7.07 -10.57 7.41
CA GLN A 98 -6.54 -9.58 8.35
C GLN A 98 -6.12 -8.29 7.63
N GLN A 99 -5.39 -8.41 6.51
CA GLN A 99 -4.98 -7.27 5.69
C GLN A 99 -6.18 -6.44 5.21
N ILE A 100 -7.16 -7.09 4.58
CA ILE A 100 -8.36 -6.43 4.04
C ILE A 100 -9.18 -5.83 5.18
N GLY A 101 -9.30 -6.54 6.31
CA GLY A 101 -9.98 -6.02 7.50
C GLY A 101 -9.33 -4.75 8.04
N TYR A 102 -8.00 -4.70 8.09
CA TYR A 102 -7.26 -3.51 8.45
C TYR A 102 -7.49 -2.38 7.44
N GLN A 103 -7.35 -2.64 6.14
CA GLN A 103 -7.58 -1.63 5.09
C GLN A 103 -9.01 -1.05 5.14
N ALA A 104 -10.02 -1.90 5.32
CA ALA A 104 -11.41 -1.47 5.45
C ALA A 104 -11.66 -0.61 6.71
N ALA A 105 -10.94 -0.87 7.80
CA ALA A 105 -11.01 -0.06 9.02
C ALA A 105 -10.27 1.30 8.90
N ASN A 106 -9.48 1.50 7.83
CA ASN A 106 -8.72 2.70 7.54
C ASN A 106 -9.22 3.34 6.22
N SER A 107 -10.54 3.45 6.06
CA SER A 107 -11.19 3.93 4.83
C SER A 107 -11.45 5.44 4.78
N ASP A 108 -10.90 6.20 5.73
CA ASP A 108 -11.04 7.66 5.82
C ASP A 108 -10.34 8.44 4.69
#